data_AF-A0A932YQD8-F1
#
_entry.id   AF-A0A932YQD8-F1
#
_cell.length_a   1.000
_cell.length_b   1.000
_cell.length_c   1.000
_cell.angle_alpha   90.00
_cell.angle_beta   90.00
_cell.angle_gamma   90.00
#
_symmetry.space_group_name_H-M   'P 1'
#
loop_
_entity.id
_entity.type
_entity.pdbx_description
1 polymer ?
#
loop_
_entity_poly.entity_id
_entity_poly.type
_entity_poly.pdbx_seq_one_letter_code
_entity_poly.pdbx_strand_id
1 'polypeptide(L)'
;MMPKISKLERLLRGALFILIACLPLYLLRFNIGSLPSTALEVMVWMVFILWFACMFVIPDKHREAMRDPESTISGSRISRFARFRDDIYTHWPLSLGILLLIITGTVSIFIAPDLRAAAGLWKAYIIEPLALFIVFLTTFKKEDAPKIIFALSLTALATSVFAIYQKFTGFGIPNPYWAAEETRRVTSVWGFPNAVGLFLAPLVPLFVWRIVSSVIPDPAKRGSGIHQFLDPGSRVASRRLSGMTFYYYLLVILSSLLAIIFAKSTGALVGLAAALIITGILYKKTRIATIALTTLGAILVLTAPQLASVKQELLMQNYSGRIRRDMWAESIELLSEHPILGTGLSSYKEVIQRYRIDKWIEIFEYPHNIILNFWIELGALGVLAFILIFYWLFKTTRAAPALLAAFAVILIHGLVDVPYFKNDLAVQFWLLAALCYNTRTYER
;
A
#
# COMPACT_ATOMS: atom_id res chain seq x y z
N MET A 1 -1.53 14.60 -37.11
CA MET A 1 -0.68 14.58 -35.89
C MET A 1 -1.47 14.28 -34.61
N MET A 2 -2.63 14.93 -34.38
CA MET A 2 -3.51 14.68 -33.22
C MET A 2 -3.94 13.21 -32.96
N PRO A 3 -4.21 12.35 -33.96
CA PRO A 3 -4.63 10.96 -33.71
C PRO A 3 -3.52 10.09 -33.10
N LYS A 4 -2.25 10.41 -33.36
CA LYS A 4 -1.09 9.68 -32.83
C LYS A 4 -0.85 10.03 -31.35
N ILE A 5 -1.04 11.31 -30.98
CA ILE A 5 -0.90 11.81 -29.61
C ILE A 5 -1.95 11.16 -28.68
N SER A 6 -3.22 11.09 -29.10
CA SER A 6 -4.28 10.44 -28.31
C SER A 6 -4.11 8.92 -28.21
N LYS A 7 -3.42 8.28 -29.17
CA LYS A 7 -3.09 6.85 -29.12
C LYS A 7 -2.00 6.56 -28.07
N LEU A 8 -0.96 7.40 -28.00
CA LEU A 8 0.15 7.22 -27.05
C LEU A 8 -0.30 7.47 -25.59
N GLU A 9 -1.16 8.46 -25.33
CA GLU A 9 -1.71 8.67 -23.98
C GLU A 9 -2.60 7.50 -23.54
N ARG A 10 -3.43 6.97 -24.45
CA ARG A 10 -4.24 5.77 -24.17
C ARG A 10 -3.36 4.55 -23.90
N LEU A 11 -2.26 4.38 -24.65
CA LEU A 11 -1.29 3.32 -24.43
C LEU A 11 -0.66 3.42 -23.03
N LEU A 12 -0.20 4.61 -22.63
CA LEU A 12 0.39 4.79 -21.30
C LEU A 12 -0.61 4.51 -20.18
N ARG A 13 -1.84 5.03 -20.27
CA ARG A 13 -2.89 4.74 -19.29
C ARG A 13 -3.19 3.23 -19.21
N GLY A 14 -3.28 2.57 -20.36
CA GLY A 14 -3.46 1.12 -20.45
C GLY A 14 -2.31 0.35 -19.78
N ALA A 15 -1.06 0.73 -20.08
CA ALA A 15 0.14 0.14 -19.49
C ALA A 15 0.17 0.28 -17.96
N LEU A 16 -0.23 1.44 -17.43
CA LEU A 16 -0.36 1.64 -15.98
C LEU A 16 -1.43 0.74 -15.35
N PHE A 17 -2.60 0.59 -15.98
CA PHE A 17 -3.62 -0.33 -15.47
C PHE A 17 -3.14 -1.79 -15.47
N ILE A 18 -2.41 -2.20 -16.50
CA ILE A 18 -1.79 -3.54 -16.57
C ILE A 18 -0.75 -3.70 -15.45
N LEU A 19 0.13 -2.72 -15.26
CA LEU A 19 1.12 -2.72 -14.17
C LEU A 19 0.45 -2.90 -12.80
N ILE A 20 -0.64 -2.16 -12.54
CA ILE A 20 -1.40 -2.26 -11.28
C ILE A 20 -2.07 -3.62 -11.12
N ALA A 21 -2.56 -4.24 -12.19
CA ALA A 21 -3.14 -5.58 -12.16
C ALA A 21 -2.08 -6.70 -12.02
N CYS A 22 -0.79 -6.36 -12.14
CA CYS A 22 0.32 -7.30 -12.18
C CYS A 22 1.37 -7.04 -11.08
N LEU A 23 1.03 -6.34 -9.99
CA LEU A 23 1.99 -6.02 -8.93
C LEU A 23 2.78 -7.24 -8.40
N PRO A 24 2.18 -8.42 -8.18
CA PRO A 24 2.95 -9.58 -7.68
C PRO A 24 4.00 -10.14 -8.67
N LEU A 25 4.06 -9.66 -9.92
CA LEU A 25 5.03 -10.16 -10.91
C LEU A 25 6.49 -9.83 -10.58
N TYR A 26 6.80 -9.09 -9.50
CA TYR A 26 8.18 -8.97 -9.00
C TYR A 26 8.76 -10.33 -8.55
N LEU A 27 7.89 -11.31 -8.28
CA LEU A 27 8.28 -12.68 -7.95
C LEU A 27 8.85 -13.45 -9.15
N LEU A 28 8.53 -13.02 -10.38
CA LEU A 28 9.13 -13.55 -11.60
C LEU A 28 10.51 -12.89 -11.78
N ARG A 29 11.55 -13.59 -11.31
CA ARG A 29 12.95 -13.15 -11.36
C ARG A 29 13.68 -13.79 -12.54
N PHE A 30 14.52 -13.01 -13.22
CA PHE A 30 15.38 -13.46 -14.31
C PHE A 30 16.58 -12.52 -14.46
N ASN A 31 17.53 -12.83 -15.32
CA ASN A 31 18.69 -11.96 -15.57
C ASN A 31 18.57 -11.27 -16.93
N ILE A 32 18.79 -9.96 -16.98
CA ILE A 32 19.01 -9.22 -18.23
C ILE A 32 20.51 -8.97 -18.34
N GLY A 33 21.20 -9.82 -19.10
CA GLY A 33 22.67 -9.86 -19.09
C GLY A 33 23.18 -10.26 -17.69
N SER A 34 23.99 -9.42 -17.06
CA SER A 34 24.55 -9.65 -15.72
C SER A 34 23.68 -9.08 -14.58
N LEU A 35 22.58 -8.39 -14.91
CA LEU A 35 21.74 -7.72 -13.92
C LEU A 35 20.55 -8.62 -13.55
N PRO A 36 20.38 -8.96 -12.25
CA PRO A 36 19.17 -9.59 -11.78
C PRO A 36 18.01 -8.59 -11.89
N SER A 37 16.94 -9.00 -12.55
CA SER A 37 15.74 -8.19 -12.80
C SER A 37 14.48 -8.96 -12.42
N THR A 38 13.38 -8.23 -12.30
CA THR A 38 12.04 -8.82 -12.13
C THR A 38 11.09 -8.42 -13.25
N ALA A 39 10.04 -9.20 -13.49
CA ALA A 39 9.05 -8.84 -14.50
C ALA A 39 8.35 -7.51 -14.13
N LEU A 40 8.01 -7.29 -12.86
CA LEU A 40 7.45 -6.01 -12.41
C LEU A 40 8.43 -4.86 -12.67
N GLU A 41 9.71 -5.02 -12.34
CA GLU A 41 10.74 -4.02 -12.62
C GLU A 41 10.75 -3.66 -14.11
N VAL A 42 10.85 -4.64 -15.00
CA VAL A 42 10.82 -4.34 -16.45
C VAL A 42 9.56 -3.58 -16.85
N MET A 43 8.39 -3.90 -16.27
CA MET A 43 7.16 -3.13 -16.48
C MET A 43 7.25 -1.70 -15.99
N VAL A 44 7.83 -1.46 -14.80
CA VAL A 44 8.07 -0.10 -14.27
C VAL A 44 8.92 0.71 -15.24
N TRP A 45 10.03 0.14 -15.71
CA TRP A 45 10.97 0.82 -16.60
C TRP A 45 10.34 1.10 -17.97
N MET A 46 9.60 0.15 -18.55
CA MET A 46 8.85 0.36 -19.78
C MET A 46 7.81 1.48 -19.65
N VAL A 47 7.07 1.51 -18.54
CA VAL A 47 6.09 2.57 -18.25
C VAL A 47 6.78 3.92 -18.08
N PHE A 48 7.91 3.96 -17.38
CA PHE A 48 8.67 5.19 -17.16
C PHE A 48 9.24 5.73 -18.48
N ILE A 49 9.83 4.88 -19.32
CA ILE A 49 10.31 5.26 -20.66
C ILE A 49 9.15 5.76 -21.53
N LEU A 50 8.01 5.07 -21.53
CA LEU A 50 6.83 5.51 -22.27
C LEU A 50 6.28 6.85 -21.77
N TRP A 51 6.26 7.05 -20.45
CA TRP A 51 5.87 8.30 -19.81
C TRP A 51 6.84 9.44 -20.17
N PHE A 52 8.14 9.19 -20.11
CA PHE A 52 9.17 10.16 -20.47
C PHE A 52 9.09 10.52 -21.96
N ALA A 53 9.00 9.53 -22.86
CA ALA A 53 8.82 9.77 -24.28
C ALA A 53 7.58 10.62 -24.56
N CYS A 54 6.47 10.37 -23.85
CA CYS A 54 5.28 11.20 -23.97
C CYS A 54 5.48 12.66 -23.54
N MET A 55 6.44 12.95 -22.66
CA MET A 55 6.76 14.30 -22.21
C MET A 55 7.39 15.14 -23.34
N PHE A 56 8.15 14.52 -24.24
CA PHE A 56 8.83 15.19 -25.36
C PHE A 56 8.09 15.04 -26.71
N VAL A 57 7.42 13.91 -26.94
CA VAL A 57 6.77 13.58 -28.23
C VAL A 57 5.42 14.26 -28.39
N ILE A 58 4.80 14.75 -27.32
CA ILE A 58 3.57 15.55 -27.41
C ILE A 58 3.98 17.00 -27.59
N PRO A 59 4.06 17.50 -28.84
CA PRO A 59 4.58 18.82 -29.10
C PRO A 59 3.51 19.82 -28.72
N ASP A 60 3.98 20.93 -28.16
CA ASP A 60 3.22 22.09 -27.77
C ASP A 60 2.11 22.48 -28.76
N LYS A 61 0.87 22.24 -28.38
CA LYS A 61 -0.16 23.28 -28.57
C LYS A 61 0.00 24.45 -27.60
N HIS A 62 1.01 24.39 -26.72
CA HIS A 62 1.21 25.32 -25.61
C HIS A 62 2.11 26.52 -25.92
N ARG A 63 2.84 26.55 -27.05
CA ARG A 63 3.59 27.76 -27.46
C ARG A 63 2.67 28.90 -27.86
N GLU A 64 1.44 28.60 -28.28
CA GLU A 64 0.39 29.60 -28.55
C GLU A 64 -0.41 29.94 -27.28
N ALA A 65 -0.66 28.97 -26.39
CA ALA A 65 -1.37 29.21 -25.13
C ALA A 65 -0.55 30.00 -24.09
N MET A 66 0.78 29.95 -24.13
CA MET A 66 1.63 30.83 -23.29
C MET A 66 1.59 32.31 -23.71
N ARG A 67 1.02 32.65 -24.88
CA ARG A 67 0.76 34.04 -25.29
C ARG A 67 -0.55 34.60 -24.76
N ASP A 68 -1.42 33.75 -24.23
CA ASP A 68 -2.73 34.12 -23.72
C ASP A 68 -2.90 33.56 -22.29
N PRO A 69 -2.69 34.40 -21.25
CA PRO A 69 -2.83 34.02 -19.84
C PRO A 69 -4.22 33.47 -19.48
N GLU A 70 -5.24 33.75 -20.30
CA GLU A 70 -6.62 33.29 -20.07
C GLU A 70 -6.94 31.97 -20.77
N SER A 71 -6.09 31.50 -21.70
CA SER A 71 -6.30 30.26 -22.45
C SER A 71 -5.98 29.02 -21.59
N THR A 72 -6.91 28.71 -20.70
CA THR A 72 -6.75 27.70 -19.66
C THR A 72 -6.87 26.28 -20.23
N ILE A 73 -5.84 25.77 -20.92
CA ILE A 73 -5.74 24.33 -21.20
C ILE A 73 -5.25 23.62 -19.92
N SER A 74 -6.14 23.59 -18.92
CA SER A 74 -5.96 23.09 -17.54
C SER A 74 -5.71 21.58 -17.42
N GLY A 75 -5.56 20.84 -18.52
CA GLY A 75 -5.64 19.37 -18.53
C GLY A 75 -4.39 18.60 -18.99
N SER A 76 -3.34 19.26 -19.47
CA SER A 76 -2.18 18.57 -20.06
C SER A 76 -1.28 17.91 -19.00
N ARG A 77 -0.43 16.96 -19.42
CA ARG A 77 0.51 16.30 -18.49
C ARG A 77 1.62 17.22 -18.02
N ILE A 78 2.14 18.08 -18.90
CA ILE A 78 3.17 19.07 -18.57
C ILE A 78 2.62 20.08 -17.56
N SER A 79 1.37 20.56 -17.75
CA SER A 79 0.73 21.42 -16.76
C SER A 79 0.47 20.72 -15.43
N ARG A 80 0.14 19.41 -15.43
CA ARG A 80 0.06 18.62 -14.19
C ARG A 80 1.41 18.44 -13.50
N PHE A 81 2.49 18.23 -14.25
CA PHE A 81 3.84 18.15 -13.70
C PHE A 81 4.31 19.50 -13.15
N ALA A 82 4.07 20.60 -13.87
CA ALA A 82 4.36 21.95 -13.41
C ALA A 82 3.55 22.27 -12.14
N ARG A 83 2.24 21.98 -12.12
CA ARG A 83 1.40 22.11 -10.92
C ARG A 83 1.92 21.27 -9.77
N PHE A 84 2.30 20.02 -10.00
CA PHE A 84 2.90 19.19 -8.95
C PHE A 84 4.18 19.82 -8.43
N ARG A 85 5.10 20.25 -9.30
CA ARG A 85 6.34 20.92 -8.92
C ARG A 85 6.06 22.16 -8.07
N ASP A 86 5.06 22.95 -8.44
CA ASP A 86 4.75 24.21 -7.75
C ASP A 86 3.95 23.96 -6.44
N ASP A 87 3.09 22.92 -6.41
CA ASP A 87 2.22 22.59 -5.29
C ASP A 87 2.89 21.67 -4.25
N ILE A 88 3.90 20.88 -4.61
CA ILE A 88 4.53 19.94 -3.68
C ILE A 88 5.07 20.68 -2.44
N TYR A 89 5.60 21.89 -2.61
CA TYR A 89 6.06 22.72 -1.48
C TYR A 89 4.94 23.10 -0.51
N THR A 90 3.68 23.17 -0.96
CA THR A 90 2.53 23.41 -0.08
C THR A 90 2.18 22.20 0.78
N HIS A 91 2.57 21.00 0.34
CA HIS A 91 2.48 19.75 1.10
C HIS A 91 3.79 19.43 1.83
N TRP A 92 4.34 20.42 2.54
CA TRP A 92 5.67 20.32 3.17
C TRP A 92 5.96 19.01 3.94
N PRO A 93 5.03 18.37 4.69
CA PRO A 93 5.37 17.13 5.38
C PRO A 93 5.61 15.98 4.40
N LEU A 94 4.82 15.89 3.31
CA LEU A 94 5.06 14.90 2.26
C LEU A 94 6.40 15.15 1.57
N SER A 95 6.71 16.40 1.25
CA SER A 95 7.91 16.79 0.50
C SER A 95 9.17 16.54 1.31
N LEU A 96 9.17 16.97 2.56
CA LEU A 96 10.27 16.69 3.49
C LEU A 96 10.38 15.19 3.76
N GLY A 97 9.26 14.49 3.91
CA GLY A 97 9.25 13.04 4.09
C GLY A 97 9.86 12.28 2.91
N ILE A 98 9.50 12.63 1.67
CA ILE A 98 10.08 12.05 0.46
C ILE A 98 11.57 12.38 0.36
N LEU A 99 11.96 13.63 0.62
CA LEU A 99 13.36 14.06 0.58
C LEU A 99 14.20 13.27 1.58
N LEU A 100 13.74 13.17 2.83
CA LEU A 100 14.40 12.38 3.86
C LEU A 100 14.48 10.91 3.46
N LEU A 101 13.39 10.32 2.96
CA LEU A 101 13.37 8.93 2.51
C LEU A 101 14.42 8.65 1.42
N ILE A 102 14.57 9.55 0.44
CA ILE A 102 15.59 9.44 -0.61
C ILE A 102 16.99 9.57 -0.01
N ILE A 103 17.23 10.60 0.81
CA ILE A 103 18.56 10.85 1.40
C ILE A 103 18.97 9.69 2.29
N THR A 104 18.13 9.27 3.24
CA THR A 104 18.42 8.18 4.16
C THR A 104 18.53 6.86 3.42
N GLY A 105 17.67 6.64 2.42
CA GLY A 105 17.76 5.49 1.52
C GLY A 105 19.11 5.42 0.81
N THR A 106 19.59 6.53 0.24
CA THR A 106 20.89 6.55 -0.45
C THR A 106 22.05 6.38 0.52
N VAL A 107 22.02 7.05 1.68
CA VAL A 107 23.05 6.90 2.71
C VAL A 107 23.11 5.47 3.26
N SER A 108 21.95 4.84 3.44
CA SER A 108 21.83 3.47 3.97
C SER A 108 22.55 2.41 3.13
N ILE A 109 22.70 2.64 1.82
CA ILE A 109 23.47 1.74 0.94
C ILE A 109 24.90 1.63 1.43
N PHE A 110 25.53 2.75 1.79
CA PHE A 110 26.94 2.82 2.17
C PHE A 110 27.20 2.37 3.61
N ILE A 111 26.15 2.21 4.41
CA ILE A 111 26.22 1.67 5.77
C ILE A 111 26.03 0.16 5.76
N ALA A 112 25.24 -0.36 4.82
CA ALA A 112 24.88 -1.76 4.76
C ALA A 112 26.10 -2.68 4.58
N PRO A 113 26.11 -3.86 5.22
CA PRO A 113 27.17 -4.85 5.02
C PRO A 113 27.29 -5.33 3.56
N ASP A 114 26.17 -5.52 2.87
CA ASP A 114 26.11 -5.86 1.45
C ASP A 114 25.61 -4.66 0.62
N LEU A 115 26.56 -3.92 0.05
CA LEU A 115 26.28 -2.75 -0.80
C LEU A 115 25.42 -3.10 -2.02
N ARG A 116 25.57 -4.30 -2.60
CA ARG A 116 24.85 -4.68 -3.82
C ARG A 116 23.40 -5.01 -3.50
N ALA A 117 23.16 -5.79 -2.44
CA ALA A 117 21.81 -6.07 -1.97
C ALA A 117 21.10 -4.77 -1.54
N ALA A 118 21.79 -3.92 -0.78
CA ALA A 118 21.27 -2.63 -0.34
C ALA A 118 20.92 -1.70 -1.52
N ALA A 119 21.78 -1.59 -2.54
CA ALA A 119 21.49 -0.82 -3.75
C ALA A 119 20.28 -1.38 -4.52
N GLY A 120 20.12 -2.71 -4.55
CA GLY A 120 18.96 -3.39 -5.11
C GLY A 120 17.66 -3.00 -4.40
N LEU A 121 17.65 -3.03 -3.06
CA LEU A 121 16.49 -2.65 -2.25
C LEU A 121 16.20 -1.15 -2.30
N TRP A 122 17.22 -0.30 -2.30
CA TRP A 122 17.08 1.15 -2.46
C TRP A 122 16.35 1.48 -3.77
N LYS A 123 16.78 0.87 -4.87
CA LYS A 123 16.14 1.01 -6.16
C LYS A 123 14.68 0.53 -6.12
N ALA A 124 14.45 -0.68 -5.60
CA ALA A 124 13.15 -1.34 -5.61
C ALA A 124 12.11 -0.74 -4.66
N TYR A 125 12.50 -0.26 -3.48
CA TYR A 125 11.59 0.16 -2.41
C TYR A 125 11.48 1.68 -2.26
N ILE A 126 12.42 2.43 -2.85
CA ILE A 126 12.45 3.89 -2.75
C ILE A 126 12.35 4.50 -4.13
N ILE A 127 13.30 4.25 -5.03
CA ILE A 127 13.38 4.97 -6.30
C ILE A 127 12.26 4.59 -7.27
N GLU A 128 12.05 3.31 -7.55
CA GLU A 128 11.03 2.85 -8.49
C GLU A 128 9.59 3.23 -8.05
N PRO A 129 9.19 3.02 -6.77
CA PRO A 129 7.86 3.42 -6.32
C PRO A 129 7.64 4.94 -6.31
N LEU A 130 8.66 5.74 -5.97
CA LEU A 130 8.59 7.21 -6.04
C LEU A 130 8.55 7.72 -7.49
N ALA A 131 9.27 7.09 -8.41
CA ALA A 131 9.17 7.39 -9.83
C ALA A 131 7.74 7.11 -10.32
N LEU A 132 7.17 5.95 -9.95
CA LEU A 132 5.78 5.63 -10.25
C LEU A 132 4.79 6.58 -9.60
N PHE A 133 5.04 7.06 -8.37
CA PHE A 133 4.23 8.08 -7.73
C PHE A 133 4.09 9.32 -8.62
N ILE A 134 5.20 9.84 -9.15
CA ILE A 134 5.20 10.98 -10.08
C ILE A 134 4.46 10.65 -11.37
N VAL A 135 4.68 9.45 -11.94
CA VAL A 135 3.96 8.99 -13.15
C VAL A 135 2.45 8.92 -12.90
N PHE A 136 2.01 8.41 -11.74
CA PHE A 136 0.60 8.33 -11.36
C PHE A 136 -0.03 9.72 -11.23
N LEU A 137 0.62 10.65 -10.53
CA LEU A 137 0.13 12.02 -10.35
C LEU A 137 -0.02 12.78 -11.67
N THR A 138 0.95 12.62 -12.57
CA THR A 138 0.97 13.33 -13.84
C THR A 138 0.10 12.67 -14.91
N THR A 139 -0.21 11.38 -14.79
CA THR A 139 -0.95 10.63 -15.81
C THR A 139 -2.41 10.41 -15.46
N PHE A 140 -2.71 9.95 -14.25
CA PHE A 140 -4.08 9.69 -13.81
C PHE A 140 -4.84 10.96 -13.48
N LYS A 141 -6.15 10.91 -13.68
CA LYS A 141 -7.10 11.94 -13.30
C LYS A 141 -8.00 11.43 -12.18
N LYS A 142 -8.77 12.33 -11.58
CA LYS A 142 -9.89 12.02 -10.68
C LYS A 142 -10.74 10.86 -11.19
N GLU A 143 -11.16 10.98 -12.46
CA GLU A 143 -12.09 10.05 -13.08
C GLU A 143 -11.52 8.63 -13.27
N ASP A 144 -10.19 8.46 -13.15
CA ASP A 144 -9.54 7.17 -13.32
C ASP A 144 -9.58 6.32 -12.03
N ALA A 145 -9.92 6.89 -10.87
CA ALA A 145 -9.94 6.15 -9.60
C ALA A 145 -10.78 4.86 -9.62
N PRO A 146 -12.00 4.80 -10.20
CA PRO A 146 -12.74 3.55 -10.32
C PRO A 146 -12.04 2.48 -11.18
N LYS A 147 -11.27 2.89 -12.19
CA LYS A 147 -10.50 1.98 -13.05
C LYS A 147 -9.23 1.49 -12.35
N ILE A 148 -8.59 2.34 -11.56
CA ILE A 148 -7.45 1.97 -10.70
C ILE A 148 -7.92 0.91 -9.69
N ILE A 149 -9.05 1.15 -9.01
CA ILE A 149 -9.63 0.20 -8.05
C ILE A 149 -10.01 -1.12 -8.76
N PHE A 150 -10.53 -1.05 -9.99
CA PHE A 150 -10.80 -2.25 -10.78
C PHE A 150 -9.52 -3.02 -11.14
N ALA A 151 -8.44 -2.34 -11.51
CA ALA A 151 -7.15 -3.01 -11.76
C ALA A 151 -6.62 -3.69 -10.49
N LEU A 152 -6.72 -3.02 -9.34
CA LEU A 152 -6.39 -3.61 -8.03
C LEU A 152 -7.28 -4.80 -7.68
N SER A 153 -8.56 -4.78 -8.05
CA SER A 153 -9.47 -5.90 -7.79
C SER A 153 -9.19 -7.12 -8.67
N LEU A 154 -8.64 -6.95 -9.87
CA LEU A 154 -8.20 -8.06 -10.72
C LEU A 154 -7.04 -8.83 -10.05
N THR A 155 -6.01 -8.13 -9.59
CA THR A 155 -4.87 -8.77 -8.90
C THR A 155 -5.27 -9.35 -7.54
N ALA A 156 -6.15 -8.67 -6.80
CA ALA A 156 -6.69 -9.19 -5.55
C ALA A 156 -7.50 -10.48 -5.76
N LEU A 157 -8.37 -10.51 -6.79
CA LEU A 157 -9.14 -11.71 -7.10
C LEU A 157 -8.24 -12.86 -7.54
N ALA A 158 -7.28 -12.62 -8.45
CA ALA A 158 -6.37 -13.66 -8.93
C ALA A 158 -5.57 -14.31 -7.79
N THR A 159 -4.98 -13.49 -6.92
CA THR A 159 -4.21 -13.97 -5.76
C THR A 159 -5.09 -14.65 -4.72
N SER A 160 -6.32 -14.16 -4.50
CA SER A 160 -7.27 -14.77 -3.57
C SER A 160 -7.80 -16.12 -4.07
N VAL A 161 -8.13 -16.23 -5.35
CA VAL A 161 -8.57 -17.50 -5.96
C VAL A 161 -7.47 -18.54 -5.86
N PHE A 162 -6.22 -18.16 -6.14
CA PHE A 162 -5.10 -19.09 -5.99
C PHE A 162 -4.90 -19.49 -4.52
N ALA A 163 -4.99 -18.56 -3.57
CA ALA A 163 -4.94 -18.87 -2.13
C ALA A 163 -6.04 -19.85 -1.70
N ILE A 164 -7.27 -19.66 -2.17
CA ILE A 164 -8.40 -20.55 -1.87
C ILE A 164 -8.15 -21.94 -2.49
N TYR A 165 -7.65 -22.01 -3.71
CA TYR A 165 -7.25 -23.29 -4.33
C TYR A 165 -6.20 -24.01 -3.48
N GLN A 166 -5.16 -23.31 -3.03
CA GLN A 166 -4.13 -23.86 -2.12
C GLN A 166 -4.72 -24.39 -0.82
N LYS A 167 -5.78 -23.77 -0.27
CA LYS A 167 -6.41 -24.26 0.97
C LYS A 167 -6.93 -25.68 0.82
N PHE A 168 -7.45 -26.04 -0.34
CA PHE A 168 -8.03 -27.37 -0.58
C PHE A 168 -7.01 -28.38 -1.08
N THR A 169 -6.05 -27.96 -1.90
CA THR A 169 -5.11 -28.88 -2.56
C THR A 169 -3.75 -28.97 -1.88
N GLY A 170 -3.36 -27.95 -1.10
CA GLY A 170 -1.98 -27.78 -0.63
C GLY A 170 -0.97 -27.44 -1.73
N PHE A 171 -1.39 -27.36 -2.99
CA PHE A 171 -0.51 -27.22 -4.15
C PHE A 171 0.27 -25.90 -4.13
N GLY A 172 1.57 -25.94 -4.40
CA GLY A 172 2.40 -24.75 -4.52
C GLY A 172 2.64 -23.98 -3.22
N ILE A 173 2.27 -24.52 -2.06
CA ILE A 173 2.69 -23.98 -0.76
C ILE A 173 4.15 -24.40 -0.53
N PRO A 174 5.12 -23.46 -0.43
CA PRO A 174 6.55 -23.82 -0.44
C PRO A 174 7.02 -24.60 0.78
N ASN A 175 6.47 -24.28 1.96
CA ASN A 175 6.87 -24.89 3.22
C ASN A 175 6.04 -26.15 3.50
N PRO A 176 6.65 -27.34 3.70
CA PRO A 176 5.93 -28.59 3.93
C PRO A 176 5.01 -28.55 5.15
N TYR A 177 5.42 -27.88 6.23
CA TYR A 177 4.59 -27.70 7.42
C TYR A 177 3.37 -26.83 7.12
N TRP A 178 3.45 -25.84 6.23
CA TRP A 178 2.27 -25.08 5.80
C TRP A 178 1.44 -25.78 4.72
N ALA A 179 1.99 -26.78 4.03
CA ALA A 179 1.30 -27.54 2.99
C ALA A 179 0.43 -28.67 3.57
N ALA A 180 0.92 -29.30 4.66
CA ALA A 180 0.22 -30.35 5.39
C ALA A 180 -1.19 -29.91 5.82
N GLU A 181 -2.17 -30.82 5.69
CA GLU A 181 -3.59 -30.51 5.82
C GLU A 181 -3.97 -29.95 7.20
N GLU A 182 -3.42 -30.54 8.26
CA GLU A 182 -3.69 -30.16 9.66
C GLU A 182 -3.20 -28.73 9.98
N THR A 183 -2.04 -28.37 9.46
CA THR A 183 -1.33 -27.12 9.77
C THR A 183 -1.45 -26.09 8.66
N ARG A 184 -2.28 -26.37 7.64
CA ARG A 184 -2.28 -25.66 6.36
C ARG A 184 -2.40 -24.14 6.48
N ARG A 185 -1.48 -23.43 5.83
CA ARG A 185 -1.49 -21.95 5.69
C ARG A 185 -1.18 -21.59 4.24
N VAL A 186 -2.12 -20.91 3.60
CA VAL A 186 -1.97 -20.57 2.17
C VAL A 186 -1.03 -19.38 2.01
N THR A 187 -0.24 -19.39 0.94
CA THR A 187 0.75 -18.35 0.63
C THR A 187 0.41 -17.59 -0.65
N SER A 188 -0.61 -18.04 -1.39
CA SER A 188 -0.89 -17.62 -2.76
C SER A 188 0.40 -17.69 -3.59
N VAL A 189 0.72 -16.63 -4.33
CA VAL A 189 1.92 -16.50 -5.14
C VAL A 189 3.18 -16.20 -4.32
N TRP A 190 3.04 -15.76 -3.07
CA TRP A 190 4.19 -15.37 -2.24
C TRP A 190 4.84 -16.57 -1.53
N GLY A 191 6.04 -16.33 -1.00
CA GLY A 191 6.81 -17.35 -0.26
C GLY A 191 6.34 -17.63 1.17
N PHE A 192 5.43 -16.81 1.73
CA PHE A 192 4.98 -16.96 3.11
C PHE A 192 3.55 -16.46 3.35
N PRO A 193 2.81 -17.00 4.35
CA PRO A 193 1.37 -16.77 4.46
C PRO A 193 0.99 -15.31 4.73
N ASN A 194 1.72 -14.61 5.61
CA ASN A 194 1.36 -13.24 5.98
C ASN A 194 1.38 -12.27 4.79
N ALA A 195 2.15 -12.56 3.73
CA ALA A 195 2.19 -11.75 2.52
C ALA A 195 0.81 -11.59 1.86
N VAL A 196 -0.05 -12.60 1.96
CA VAL A 196 -1.45 -12.55 1.51
C VAL A 196 -2.20 -11.43 2.23
N GLY A 197 -2.05 -11.35 3.56
CA GLY A 197 -2.64 -10.31 4.38
C GLY A 197 -2.06 -8.93 4.15
N LEU A 198 -0.74 -8.83 3.98
CA LEU A 198 -0.06 -7.57 3.70
C LEU A 198 -0.56 -6.93 2.41
N PHE A 199 -0.78 -7.75 1.37
CA PHE A 199 -1.21 -7.27 0.06
C PHE A 199 -2.72 -7.00 -0.03
N LEU A 200 -3.56 -7.91 0.48
CA LEU A 200 -5.02 -7.84 0.27
C LEU A 200 -5.72 -6.91 1.26
N ALA A 201 -5.29 -6.88 2.52
CA ALA A 201 -6.03 -6.17 3.57
C ALA A 201 -6.15 -4.66 3.32
N PRO A 202 -5.10 -3.94 2.87
CA PRO A 202 -5.23 -2.52 2.54
C PRO A 202 -6.19 -2.22 1.37
N LEU A 203 -6.46 -3.21 0.52
CA LEU A 203 -7.34 -3.05 -0.67
C LEU A 203 -8.82 -3.26 -0.35
N VAL A 204 -9.14 -4.11 0.64
CA VAL A 204 -10.53 -4.42 1.02
C VAL A 204 -11.37 -3.16 1.29
N PRO A 205 -10.90 -2.14 2.04
CA PRO A 205 -11.67 -0.92 2.25
C PRO A 205 -12.05 -0.19 0.96
N LEU A 206 -11.22 -0.23 -0.08
CA LEU A 206 -11.52 0.37 -1.37
C LEU A 206 -12.65 -0.37 -2.10
N PHE A 207 -12.64 -1.70 -2.05
CA PHE A 207 -13.68 -2.53 -2.67
C PHE A 207 -15.02 -2.39 -1.93
N VAL A 208 -14.99 -2.39 -0.59
CA VAL A 208 -16.17 -2.11 0.25
C VAL A 208 -16.73 -0.75 -0.11
N TRP A 209 -15.87 0.27 -0.22
CA TRP A 209 -16.30 1.60 -0.62
C TRP A 209 -16.99 1.63 -1.99
N ARG A 210 -16.49 0.90 -3.00
CA ARG A 210 -17.13 0.81 -4.32
C ARG A 210 -18.56 0.28 -4.25
N ILE A 211 -18.83 -0.65 -3.34
CA ILE A 211 -20.18 -1.17 -3.09
C ILE A 211 -21.02 -0.14 -2.34
N VAL A 212 -20.53 0.35 -1.19
CA VAL A 212 -21.27 1.26 -0.30
C VAL A 212 -21.67 2.54 -1.03
N SER A 213 -20.75 3.14 -1.79
CA SER A 213 -21.01 4.37 -2.56
C SER A 213 -22.05 4.18 -3.68
N SER A 214 -22.38 2.93 -4.05
CA SER A 214 -23.38 2.62 -5.08
C SER A 214 -24.79 2.37 -4.53
N VAL A 215 -24.89 2.11 -3.22
CA VAL A 215 -26.14 1.77 -2.52
C VAL A 215 -26.65 2.94 -1.70
N ILE A 216 -25.76 3.71 -1.06
CA ILE A 216 -26.15 4.88 -0.26
C ILE A 216 -26.44 6.05 -1.22
N PRO A 217 -27.69 6.54 -1.31
CA PRO A 217 -28.02 7.70 -2.14
C PRO A 217 -27.32 8.94 -1.63
N ASP A 218 -26.92 9.81 -2.56
CA ASP A 218 -26.32 11.10 -2.28
C ASP A 218 -27.24 12.00 -1.45
N PRO A 219 -26.84 12.42 -0.24
CA PRO A 219 -27.56 13.44 0.52
C PRO A 219 -27.46 14.83 -0.11
N ALA A 220 -26.57 15.07 -1.08
CA ALA A 220 -26.27 16.39 -1.65
C ALA A 220 -27.30 16.92 -2.67
N LYS A 221 -28.60 16.80 -2.34
CA LYS A 221 -29.61 17.81 -2.72
C LYS A 221 -29.58 19.06 -1.82
N ARG A 222 -28.64 19.20 -0.87
CA ARG A 222 -28.48 20.42 -0.05
C ARG A 222 -27.02 20.72 0.30
N GLY A 223 -26.51 21.83 -0.22
CA GLY A 223 -25.45 22.62 0.42
C GLY A 223 -24.00 22.28 0.08
N SER A 224 -23.22 23.32 -0.22
CA SER A 224 -21.82 23.35 -0.64
C SER A 224 -20.79 22.91 0.42
N GLY A 225 -19.81 22.09 0.02
CA GLY A 225 -18.51 21.96 0.69
C GLY A 225 -17.88 20.55 0.73
N ILE A 226 -16.60 20.45 0.32
CA ILE A 226 -15.53 19.48 0.71
C ILE A 226 -15.77 17.98 0.50
N HIS A 227 -16.94 17.52 0.09
CA HIS A 227 -17.19 16.08 0.05
C HIS A 227 -16.67 15.39 -1.24
N GLN A 228 -16.55 16.09 -2.37
CA GLN A 228 -16.77 15.56 -3.73
C GLN A 228 -15.78 14.58 -4.40
N PHE A 229 -14.87 13.94 -3.67
CA PHE A 229 -13.99 12.93 -4.30
C PHE A 229 -14.28 11.50 -3.88
N LEU A 230 -14.87 11.35 -2.68
CA LEU A 230 -15.53 10.16 -2.17
C LEU A 230 -16.90 10.57 -1.56
N ASP A 231 -17.52 11.61 -2.12
CA ASP A 231 -18.92 11.96 -1.91
C ASP A 231 -19.80 11.14 -2.83
N PRO A 232 -20.94 10.64 -2.35
CA PRO A 232 -21.98 10.13 -3.23
C PRO A 232 -22.49 11.15 -4.29
N GLY A 233 -22.13 12.44 -4.23
CA GLY A 233 -22.56 13.47 -5.19
C GLY A 233 -21.72 13.74 -6.44
N SER A 234 -20.64 13.00 -6.70
CA SER A 234 -20.02 13.08 -8.04
C SER A 234 -20.89 12.33 -9.07
N ARG A 235 -21.23 12.96 -10.20
CA ARG A 235 -22.03 12.37 -11.29
C ARG A 235 -21.46 11.03 -11.83
N VAL A 236 -20.22 10.70 -11.50
CA VAL A 236 -19.52 9.45 -11.86
C VAL A 236 -19.67 8.37 -10.77
N ALA A 237 -19.78 8.74 -9.49
CA ALA A 237 -20.07 7.82 -8.39
C ALA A 237 -21.57 7.57 -8.19
N SER A 238 -22.43 8.48 -8.65
CA SER A 238 -23.89 8.39 -8.51
C SER A 238 -24.57 7.47 -9.54
N ARG A 239 -23.82 6.80 -10.41
CA ARG A 239 -24.38 5.72 -11.25
C ARG A 239 -24.46 4.45 -10.42
N ARG A 240 -25.69 4.06 -10.08
CA ARG A 240 -26.01 2.73 -9.54
C ARG A 240 -25.17 1.70 -10.30
N LEU A 241 -24.32 0.96 -9.58
CA LEU A 241 -23.52 -0.10 -10.20
C LEU A 241 -24.48 -1.06 -10.92
N SER A 242 -24.05 -1.58 -12.07
CA SER A 242 -24.78 -2.71 -12.64
C SER A 242 -24.77 -3.85 -11.62
N GLY A 243 -25.82 -4.68 -11.61
CA GLY A 243 -25.89 -5.84 -10.71
C GLY A 243 -24.62 -6.70 -10.82
N MET A 244 -24.12 -6.90 -12.04
CA MET A 244 -22.87 -7.63 -12.30
C MET A 244 -21.66 -7.00 -11.60
N THR A 245 -21.50 -5.68 -11.64
CA THR A 245 -20.36 -5.01 -10.98
C THR A 245 -20.47 -5.09 -9.45
N PHE A 246 -21.69 -5.01 -8.90
CA PHE A 246 -21.91 -5.21 -7.46
C PHE A 246 -21.47 -6.62 -7.03
N TYR A 247 -21.97 -7.67 -7.70
CA TYR A 247 -21.61 -9.05 -7.38
C TYR A 247 -20.13 -9.35 -7.60
N TYR A 248 -19.49 -8.72 -8.60
CA TYR A 248 -18.06 -8.82 -8.80
C TYR A 248 -17.28 -8.29 -7.58
N TYR A 249 -17.54 -7.07 -7.11
CA TYR A 249 -16.82 -6.55 -5.94
C TYR A 249 -17.14 -7.34 -4.67
N LEU A 250 -18.37 -7.85 -4.53
CA LEU A 250 -18.72 -8.73 -3.42
C LEU A 250 -17.88 -10.00 -3.44
N LEU A 251 -17.74 -10.64 -4.61
CA LEU A 251 -16.87 -11.79 -4.80
C LEU A 251 -15.41 -11.46 -4.46
N VAL A 252 -14.88 -10.31 -4.90
CA VAL A 252 -13.50 -9.90 -4.57
C VAL A 252 -13.31 -9.72 -3.07
N ILE A 253 -14.25 -9.06 -2.38
CA ILE A 253 -14.17 -8.87 -0.92
C ILE A 253 -14.21 -10.22 -0.19
N LEU A 254 -15.19 -11.06 -0.51
CA LEU A 254 -15.37 -12.35 0.16
C LEU A 254 -14.16 -13.28 -0.08
N SER A 255 -13.68 -13.36 -1.32
CA SER A 255 -12.49 -14.15 -1.63
C SER A 255 -11.22 -13.60 -0.96
N SER A 256 -11.05 -12.27 -0.89
CA SER A 256 -9.92 -11.65 -0.19
C SER A 256 -9.95 -11.95 1.31
N LEU A 257 -11.12 -11.85 1.96
CA LEU A 257 -11.27 -12.17 3.37
C LEU A 257 -11.01 -13.66 3.65
N LEU A 258 -11.52 -14.56 2.81
CA LEU A 258 -11.23 -15.99 2.91
C LEU A 258 -9.74 -16.29 2.74
N ALA A 259 -9.06 -15.66 1.77
CA ALA A 259 -7.63 -15.82 1.56
C ALA A 259 -6.82 -15.35 2.79
N ILE A 260 -7.17 -14.22 3.39
CA ILE A 260 -6.52 -13.71 4.61
C ILE A 260 -6.73 -14.67 5.79
N ILE A 261 -7.95 -15.21 5.95
CA ILE A 261 -8.28 -16.19 6.99
C ILE A 261 -7.50 -17.50 6.78
N PHE A 262 -7.46 -18.02 5.55
CA PHE A 262 -6.72 -19.25 5.23
C PHE A 262 -5.21 -19.09 5.34
N ALA A 263 -4.69 -17.86 5.19
CA ALA A 263 -3.28 -17.55 5.44
C ALA A 263 -2.97 -17.49 6.95
N LYS A 264 -4.01 -17.45 7.81
CA LYS A 264 -3.92 -17.20 9.25
C LYS A 264 -3.11 -15.92 9.53
N SER A 265 -3.42 -14.84 8.79
CA SER A 265 -2.77 -13.54 8.94
C SER A 265 -3.55 -12.67 9.93
N THR A 266 -3.31 -12.87 11.21
CA THR A 266 -4.04 -12.16 12.27
C THR A 266 -3.76 -10.67 12.28
N GLY A 267 -2.53 -10.24 11.96
CA GLY A 267 -2.19 -8.81 11.82
C GLY A 267 -3.06 -8.10 10.76
N ALA A 268 -3.34 -8.75 9.64
CA ALA A 268 -4.23 -8.24 8.61
C ALA A 268 -5.69 -8.13 9.09
N LEU A 269 -6.19 -9.15 9.80
CA LEU A 269 -7.55 -9.14 10.36
C LEU A 269 -7.72 -8.04 11.42
N VAL A 270 -6.74 -7.89 12.32
CA VAL A 270 -6.71 -6.82 13.32
C VAL A 270 -6.63 -5.45 12.63
N GLY A 271 -5.80 -5.31 11.59
CA GLY A 271 -5.73 -4.09 10.78
C GLY A 271 -7.08 -3.72 10.17
N LEU A 272 -7.79 -4.68 9.56
CA LEU A 272 -9.13 -4.48 9.00
C LEU A 272 -10.17 -4.10 10.05
N ALA A 273 -10.19 -4.81 11.19
CA ALA A 273 -11.09 -4.52 12.29
C ALA A 273 -10.85 -3.11 12.84
N ALA A 274 -9.60 -2.74 13.09
CA ALA A 274 -9.25 -1.43 13.60
C ALA A 274 -9.55 -0.31 12.59
N ALA A 275 -9.35 -0.53 11.29
CA ALA A 275 -9.75 0.42 10.25
C ALA A 275 -11.27 0.64 10.21
N LEU A 276 -12.07 -0.42 10.39
CA LEU A 276 -13.53 -0.33 10.51
C LEU A 276 -13.93 0.46 11.77
N ILE A 277 -13.28 0.22 12.90
CA ILE A 277 -13.52 0.95 14.16
C ILE A 277 -13.18 2.44 14.00
N ILE A 278 -12.00 2.76 13.46
CA ILE A 278 -11.55 4.14 13.24
C ILE A 278 -12.54 4.88 12.35
N THR A 279 -12.90 4.31 11.20
CA THR A 279 -13.86 4.94 10.28
C THR A 279 -15.26 5.07 10.89
N GLY A 280 -15.72 4.06 11.62
CA GLY A 280 -17.02 4.08 12.32
C GLY A 280 -17.10 5.13 13.43
N ILE A 281 -16.01 5.37 14.18
CA ILE A 281 -15.92 6.42 15.20
C ILE A 281 -15.89 7.82 14.58
N LEU A 282 -15.13 7.98 13.49
CA LEU A 282 -15.02 9.26 12.79
C LEU A 282 -16.35 9.68 12.16
N TYR A 283 -17.14 8.72 11.67
CA TYR A 283 -18.47 9.00 11.16
C TYR A 283 -19.49 9.19 12.29
N LYS A 284 -19.93 10.46 12.48
CA LYS A 284 -20.77 10.87 13.61
C LYS A 284 -22.02 10.00 13.83
N LYS A 285 -22.64 9.51 12.75
CA LYS A 285 -23.88 8.69 12.84
C LYS A 285 -23.64 7.28 13.39
N THR A 286 -22.48 6.68 13.10
CA THR A 286 -22.14 5.33 13.57
C THR A 286 -21.35 5.33 14.86
N ARG A 287 -20.78 6.47 15.27
CA ARG A 287 -19.87 6.59 16.41
C ARG A 287 -20.31 5.85 17.67
N ILE A 288 -21.52 6.13 18.16
CA ILE A 288 -22.01 5.53 19.41
C ILE A 288 -22.16 4.02 19.25
N ALA A 289 -22.75 3.56 18.14
CA ALA A 289 -22.88 2.14 17.84
C ALA A 289 -21.52 1.45 17.70
N THR A 290 -20.55 2.08 17.03
CA THR A 290 -19.18 1.56 16.90
C THR A 290 -18.49 1.44 18.25
N ILE A 291 -18.60 2.46 19.12
CA ILE A 291 -18.06 2.42 20.48
C ILE A 291 -18.72 1.29 21.26
N ALA A 292 -20.05 1.22 21.29
CA ALA A 292 -20.78 0.19 22.02
C ALA A 292 -20.43 -1.24 21.56
N LEU A 293 -20.41 -1.49 20.24
CA LEU A 293 -20.05 -2.79 19.67
C LEU A 293 -18.59 -3.16 19.93
N THR A 294 -17.69 -2.18 19.88
CA THR A 294 -16.25 -2.40 20.15
C THR A 294 -16.03 -2.71 21.63
N THR A 295 -16.68 -1.97 22.54
CA THR A 295 -16.63 -2.24 23.98
C THR A 295 -17.23 -3.61 24.30
N LEU A 296 -18.38 -3.96 23.72
CA LEU A 296 -19.00 -5.26 23.90
C LEU A 296 -18.11 -6.39 23.38
N GLY A 297 -17.53 -6.23 22.20
CA GLY A 297 -16.60 -7.20 21.62
C GLY A 297 -15.34 -7.37 22.46
N ALA A 298 -14.78 -6.28 22.99
CA ALA A 298 -13.63 -6.32 23.88
C ALA A 298 -13.94 -7.06 25.18
N ILE A 299 -15.09 -6.77 25.82
CA ILE A 299 -15.55 -7.49 27.01
C ILE A 299 -15.68 -8.99 26.69
N LEU A 300 -16.35 -9.33 25.59
CA LEU A 300 -16.54 -10.73 25.19
C LEU A 300 -15.21 -11.46 25.01
N VAL A 301 -14.24 -10.88 24.32
CA VAL A 301 -12.90 -11.46 24.13
C VAL A 301 -12.16 -11.63 25.46
N LEU A 302 -12.32 -10.69 26.39
CA LEU A 302 -11.62 -10.70 27.67
C LEU A 302 -12.21 -11.71 28.66
N THR A 303 -13.53 -11.93 28.63
CA THR A 303 -14.25 -12.73 29.63
C THR A 303 -14.67 -14.13 29.15
N ALA A 304 -14.85 -14.36 27.84
CA ALA A 304 -15.32 -15.64 27.33
C ALA A 304 -14.17 -16.68 27.26
N PRO A 305 -14.25 -17.82 28.00
CA PRO A 305 -13.19 -18.82 28.00
C PRO A 305 -12.92 -19.43 26.62
N GLN A 306 -13.97 -19.65 25.82
CA GLN A 306 -13.87 -20.14 24.44
C GLN A 306 -13.06 -19.23 23.50
N LEU A 307 -12.80 -17.98 23.87
CA LEU A 307 -11.98 -17.04 23.10
C LEU A 307 -10.54 -16.91 23.65
N ALA A 308 -10.11 -17.81 24.54
CA ALA A 308 -8.78 -17.77 25.14
C ALA A 308 -7.65 -17.75 24.11
N SER A 309 -7.76 -18.51 23.01
CA SER A 309 -6.76 -18.52 21.93
C SER A 309 -6.66 -17.16 21.23
N VAL A 310 -7.81 -16.54 20.92
CA VAL A 310 -7.89 -15.19 20.32
C VAL A 310 -7.31 -14.16 21.28
N LYS A 311 -7.68 -14.22 22.56
CA LYS A 311 -7.14 -13.35 23.61
C LYS A 311 -5.61 -13.47 23.72
N GLN A 312 -5.08 -14.68 23.78
CA GLN A 312 -3.63 -14.93 23.84
C GLN A 312 -2.91 -14.39 22.61
N GLU A 313 -3.51 -14.49 21.43
CA GLU A 313 -2.93 -13.96 20.19
C GLU A 313 -2.94 -12.43 20.16
N LEU A 314 -4.08 -11.80 20.50
CA LEU A 314 -4.21 -10.34 20.56
C LEU A 314 -3.29 -9.70 21.61
N LEU A 315 -3.06 -10.38 22.73
CA LEU A 315 -2.14 -9.95 23.79
C LEU A 315 -0.69 -10.38 23.54
N MET A 316 -0.37 -10.99 22.38
CA MET A 316 0.97 -11.50 22.04
C MET A 316 1.57 -12.46 23.07
N GLN A 317 0.71 -13.25 23.72
CA GLN A 317 1.07 -14.26 24.72
C GLN A 317 1.32 -15.64 24.10
N ASN A 318 0.81 -15.90 22.89
CA ASN A 318 1.08 -17.12 22.15
C ASN A 318 2.54 -17.20 21.66
N TYR A 319 2.94 -18.34 21.08
CA TYR A 319 4.31 -18.57 20.61
C TYR A 319 4.79 -17.51 19.60
N SER A 320 3.97 -17.21 18.59
CA SER A 320 4.33 -16.21 17.57
C SER A 320 4.41 -14.78 18.13
N GLY A 321 3.60 -14.44 19.13
CA GLY A 321 3.69 -13.17 19.86
C GLY A 321 4.94 -13.05 20.72
N ARG A 322 5.37 -14.15 21.38
CA ARG A 322 6.64 -14.19 22.11
C ARG A 322 7.83 -13.97 21.18
N ILE A 323 7.89 -14.69 20.05
CA ILE A 323 8.94 -14.49 19.04
C ILE A 323 9.04 -13.04 18.61
N ARG A 324 7.91 -12.37 18.32
CA ARG A 324 7.92 -10.94 17.95
C ARG A 324 8.47 -10.07 19.08
N ARG A 325 8.08 -10.31 20.33
CA ARG A 325 8.59 -9.54 21.48
C ARG A 325 10.10 -9.72 21.64
N ASP A 326 10.61 -10.93 21.47
CA ASP A 326 12.05 -11.20 21.51
C ASP A 326 12.75 -10.46 20.36
N MET A 327 12.26 -10.60 19.13
CA MET A 327 12.79 -9.87 17.96
C MET A 327 12.81 -8.35 18.17
N TRP A 328 11.79 -7.78 18.82
CA TRP A 328 11.75 -6.36 19.11
C TRP A 328 12.76 -5.97 20.19
N ALA A 329 12.94 -6.78 21.23
CA ALA A 329 13.97 -6.57 22.23
C ALA A 329 15.38 -6.60 21.61
N GLU A 330 15.67 -7.62 20.80
CA GLU A 330 16.92 -7.76 20.04
C GLU A 330 17.16 -6.55 19.11
N SER A 331 16.10 -6.09 18.44
CA SER A 331 16.17 -4.93 17.54
C SER A 331 16.43 -3.62 18.29
N ILE A 332 15.84 -3.45 19.48
CA ILE A 332 16.08 -2.27 20.33
C ILE A 332 17.50 -2.27 20.86
N GLU A 333 18.04 -3.43 21.24
CA GLU A 333 19.44 -3.57 21.65
C GLU A 333 20.39 -3.19 20.51
N LEU A 334 20.17 -3.72 19.30
CA LEU A 334 20.89 -3.32 18.09
C LEU A 334 20.83 -1.81 17.83
N LEU A 335 19.64 -1.21 17.96
CA LEU A 335 19.44 0.22 17.75
C LEU A 335 20.07 1.10 18.83
N SER A 336 20.31 0.55 20.02
CA SER A 336 21.02 1.28 21.07
C SER A 336 22.48 1.55 20.71
N GLU A 337 23.09 0.67 19.89
CA GLU A 337 24.43 0.86 19.34
C GLU A 337 24.43 1.70 18.05
N HIS A 338 23.32 1.67 17.28
CA HIS A 338 23.18 2.36 15.99
C HIS A 338 22.00 3.35 15.92
N PRO A 339 21.80 4.28 16.88
CA PRO A 339 20.54 5.01 17.04
C PRO A 339 20.27 6.04 15.95
N ILE A 340 21.31 6.60 15.32
CA ILE A 340 21.17 7.70 14.36
C ILE A 340 21.02 7.17 12.94
N LEU A 341 21.99 6.40 12.47
CA LEU A 341 22.09 5.96 11.08
C LEU A 341 21.45 4.59 10.83
N GLY A 342 21.13 3.82 11.87
CA GLY A 342 20.77 2.42 11.74
C GLY A 342 21.95 1.59 11.18
N THR A 343 21.63 0.46 10.55
CA THR A 343 22.59 -0.49 9.99
C THR A 343 22.50 -0.64 8.47
N GLY A 344 21.62 0.11 7.82
CA GLY A 344 21.51 0.16 6.36
C GLY A 344 20.49 -0.82 5.77
N LEU A 345 20.11 -0.62 4.51
CA LEU A 345 19.16 -1.50 3.80
C LEU A 345 19.72 -2.93 3.67
N SER A 346 18.84 -3.94 3.75
CA SER A 346 19.22 -5.36 3.62
C SER A 346 20.13 -5.89 4.74
N SER A 347 20.33 -5.12 5.82
CA SER A 347 21.30 -5.48 6.87
C SER A 347 20.71 -6.38 7.97
N TYR A 348 19.40 -6.29 8.24
CA TYR A 348 18.79 -6.84 9.46
C TYR A 348 19.18 -8.30 9.73
N LYS A 349 18.98 -9.18 8.74
CA LYS A 349 19.26 -10.62 8.85
C LYS A 349 20.72 -10.94 9.18
N GLU A 350 21.65 -10.10 8.75
CA GLU A 350 23.08 -10.28 9.00
C GLU A 350 23.48 -9.74 10.37
N VAL A 351 23.04 -8.52 10.71
CA VAL A 351 23.50 -7.82 11.91
C VAL A 351 22.83 -8.32 13.19
N ILE A 352 21.57 -8.77 13.11
CA ILE A 352 20.79 -9.18 14.29
C ILE A 352 21.34 -10.43 14.97
N GLN A 353 22.17 -11.21 14.28
CA GLN A 353 22.75 -12.47 14.77
C GLN A 353 23.48 -12.33 16.11
N ARG A 354 24.10 -11.18 16.35
CA ARG A 354 24.87 -10.90 17.56
C ARG A 354 24.00 -10.66 18.79
N TYR A 355 22.73 -10.28 18.58
CA TYR A 355 21.79 -9.85 19.61
C TYR A 355 20.79 -10.95 19.98
N ARG A 356 20.88 -12.13 19.33
CA ARG A 356 19.88 -13.20 19.44
C ARG A 356 19.72 -13.72 20.86
N ILE A 357 18.50 -13.62 21.37
CA ILE A 357 18.06 -14.23 22.64
C ILE A 357 17.91 -15.74 22.44
N ASP A 358 17.20 -16.16 21.38
CA ASP A 358 17.05 -17.57 20.99
C ASP A 358 17.77 -17.86 19.66
N LYS A 359 18.85 -18.63 19.75
CA LYS A 359 19.71 -19.01 18.62
C LYS A 359 19.17 -20.19 17.80
N TRP A 360 18.13 -20.88 18.28
CA TRP A 360 17.53 -22.03 17.59
C TRP A 360 16.42 -21.63 16.61
N ILE A 361 15.92 -20.40 16.72
CA ILE A 361 14.90 -19.85 15.83
C ILE A 361 15.58 -19.26 14.59
N GLU A 362 14.99 -19.52 13.42
CA GLU A 362 15.46 -18.95 12.16
C GLU A 362 15.51 -17.42 12.20
N ILE A 363 16.48 -16.83 11.49
CA ILE A 363 16.59 -15.39 11.40
C ILE A 363 15.68 -14.90 10.27
N PHE A 364 14.68 -14.13 10.65
CA PHE A 364 13.76 -13.50 9.72
C PHE A 364 14.42 -12.34 8.95
N GLU A 365 13.86 -12.01 7.79
CA GLU A 365 14.34 -10.91 6.95
C GLU A 365 14.19 -9.54 7.64
N TYR A 366 13.16 -9.39 8.49
CA TYR A 366 12.78 -8.11 9.10
C TYR A 366 12.33 -8.28 10.57
N PRO A 367 12.35 -7.21 11.39
CA PRO A 367 11.93 -7.24 12.80
C PRO A 367 10.42 -7.40 13.01
N HIS A 368 9.62 -7.54 11.94
CA HIS A 368 8.16 -7.61 12.00
C HIS A 368 7.52 -6.46 12.79
N ASN A 369 8.08 -5.26 12.61
CA ASN A 369 7.51 -4.00 13.05
C ASN A 369 8.02 -2.92 12.10
N ILE A 370 7.11 -2.22 11.43
CA ILE A 370 7.44 -1.25 10.39
C ILE A 370 8.30 -0.10 10.95
N ILE A 371 8.07 0.36 12.18
CA ILE A 371 8.83 1.46 12.78
C ILE A 371 10.27 1.01 13.05
N LEU A 372 10.44 -0.17 13.66
CA LEU A 372 11.76 -0.75 13.87
C LEU A 372 12.47 -0.99 12.52
N ASN A 373 11.74 -1.44 11.49
CA ASN A 373 12.33 -1.64 10.17
C ASN A 373 12.84 -0.34 9.55
N PHE A 374 12.03 0.73 9.59
CA PHE A 374 12.47 2.07 9.14
C PHE A 374 13.68 2.56 9.94
N TRP A 375 13.72 2.31 11.25
CA TRP A 375 14.84 2.75 12.09
C TRP A 375 16.12 1.97 11.79
N ILE A 376 16.05 0.64 11.70
CA ILE A 376 17.21 -0.22 11.43
C ILE A 376 17.74 0.07 10.02
N GLU A 377 16.89 0.11 9.01
CA GLU A 377 17.37 0.20 7.63
C GLU A 377 17.68 1.63 7.18
N LEU A 378 17.02 2.65 7.75
CA LEU A 378 17.13 4.04 7.29
C LEU A 378 17.50 5.05 8.40
N GLY A 379 17.70 4.59 9.63
CA GLY A 379 18.05 5.44 10.76
C GLY A 379 16.89 6.28 11.30
N ALA A 380 17.18 7.11 12.30
CA ALA A 380 16.20 7.98 12.97
C ALA A 380 15.53 8.96 11.99
N LEU A 381 16.27 9.45 11.00
CA LEU A 381 15.71 10.32 9.96
C LEU A 381 14.77 9.56 9.01
N GLY A 382 14.98 8.26 8.81
CA GLY A 382 14.03 7.40 8.09
C GLY A 382 12.71 7.22 8.85
N VAL A 383 12.77 7.10 10.18
CA VAL A 383 11.56 7.12 11.03
C VAL A 383 10.84 8.47 10.93
N LEU A 384 11.59 9.58 10.95
CA LEU A 384 11.00 10.91 10.75
C LEU A 384 10.32 11.02 9.38
N ALA A 385 10.94 10.51 8.31
CA ALA A 385 10.35 10.45 6.97
C ALA A 385 9.01 9.71 6.99
N PHE A 386 8.98 8.53 7.60
CA PHE A 386 7.77 7.72 7.78
C PHE A 386 6.67 8.50 8.52
N ILE A 387 6.99 9.14 9.65
CA ILE A 387 6.04 9.93 10.46
C ILE A 387 5.47 11.08 9.63
N LEU A 388 6.30 11.83 8.91
CA LEU A 388 5.87 12.99 8.12
C LEU A 388 4.94 12.58 6.96
N ILE A 389 5.26 11.48 6.27
CA ILE A 389 4.43 10.93 5.19
C ILE A 389 3.07 10.48 5.75
N PHE A 390 3.04 9.71 6.84
CA PHE A 390 1.79 9.27 7.46
C PHE A 390 0.98 10.44 8.04
N TYR A 391 1.63 11.45 8.62
CA TYR A 391 0.97 12.68 9.05
C TYR A 391 0.25 13.37 7.89
N TRP A 392 0.93 13.53 6.74
CA TRP A 392 0.30 14.06 5.54
C TRP A 392 -0.86 13.20 5.04
N LEU A 393 -0.67 11.87 5.00
CA LEU A 393 -1.70 10.92 4.56
C LEU A 393 -2.95 11.01 5.43
N PHE A 394 -2.83 10.93 6.75
CA PHE A 394 -3.97 11.00 7.66
C PHE A 394 -4.64 12.37 7.68
N LYS A 395 -3.88 13.45 7.50
CA LYS A 395 -4.44 14.80 7.35
C LYS A 395 -5.25 14.94 6.07
N THR A 396 -4.75 14.37 4.97
CA THR A 396 -5.36 14.47 3.63
C THR A 396 -6.53 13.52 3.46
N THR A 397 -6.48 12.31 4.05
CA THR A 397 -7.50 11.27 3.88
C THR A 397 -8.73 11.43 4.76
N ARG A 398 -8.83 12.47 5.60
CA ARG A 398 -10.03 12.70 6.43
C ARG A 398 -11.32 12.83 5.61
N ALA A 399 -11.23 13.36 4.40
CA ALA A 399 -12.34 13.46 3.45
C ALA A 399 -12.53 12.20 2.58
N ALA A 400 -11.70 11.17 2.80
CA ALA A 400 -11.55 10.00 1.97
C ALA A 400 -11.55 8.70 2.81
N PRO A 401 -12.71 8.28 3.36
CA PRO A 401 -12.78 7.24 4.39
C PRO A 401 -12.21 5.89 3.96
N ALA A 402 -12.32 5.53 2.68
CA ALA A 402 -11.77 4.30 2.13
C ALA A 402 -10.22 4.29 2.12
N LEU A 403 -9.61 5.41 1.73
CA LEU A 403 -8.15 5.56 1.74
C LEU A 403 -7.62 5.69 3.17
N LEU A 404 -8.35 6.40 4.03
CA LEU A 404 -8.05 6.47 5.47
C LEU A 404 -8.02 5.06 6.09
N ALA A 405 -9.03 4.24 5.80
CA ALA A 405 -9.08 2.86 6.25
C ALA A 405 -7.91 2.04 5.68
N ALA A 406 -7.60 2.17 4.39
CA ALA A 406 -6.46 1.47 3.78
C ALA A 406 -5.13 1.79 4.48
N PHE A 407 -4.83 3.08 4.73
CA PHE A 407 -3.62 3.47 5.45
C PHE A 407 -3.64 3.09 6.94
N ALA A 408 -4.81 3.07 7.57
CA ALA A 408 -4.96 2.53 8.93
C ALA A 408 -4.64 1.03 8.97
N VAL A 409 -5.09 0.24 7.98
CA VAL A 409 -4.72 -1.18 7.86
C VAL A 409 -3.20 -1.32 7.72
N ILE A 410 -2.57 -0.56 6.81
CA ILE A 410 -1.11 -0.59 6.61
C ILE A 410 -0.37 -0.28 7.91
N LEU A 411 -0.75 0.78 8.61
CA LEU A 411 -0.08 1.17 9.85
C LEU A 411 -0.25 0.13 10.96
N ILE A 412 -1.47 -0.35 11.17
CA ILE A 412 -1.81 -1.24 12.29
C ILE A 412 -1.28 -2.65 12.05
N HIS A 413 -1.41 -3.18 10.85
CA HIS A 413 -0.74 -4.43 10.47
C HIS A 413 0.79 -4.27 10.54
N GLY A 414 1.30 -3.08 10.18
CA GLY A 414 2.71 -2.72 10.29
C GLY A 414 3.26 -2.72 11.72
N LEU A 415 2.44 -2.70 12.76
CA LEU A 415 2.95 -2.84 14.13
C LEU A 415 3.45 -4.27 14.43
N VAL A 416 3.06 -5.26 13.62
CA VAL A 416 3.37 -6.69 13.83
C VAL A 416 3.91 -7.40 12.57
N ASP A 417 4.18 -6.63 11.50
CA ASP A 417 4.74 -7.09 10.23
C ASP A 417 5.27 -5.86 9.43
N VAL A 418 5.75 -6.03 8.19
CA VAL A 418 6.39 -4.95 7.40
C VAL A 418 5.69 -4.72 6.04
N PRO A 419 4.58 -3.94 6.00
CA PRO A 419 3.76 -3.72 4.80
C PRO A 419 4.32 -2.68 3.80
N TYR A 420 5.63 -2.43 3.79
CA TYR A 420 6.26 -1.45 2.88
C TYR A 420 7.47 -2.01 2.13
N PHE A 421 8.37 -2.72 2.81
CA PHE A 421 9.66 -3.17 2.27
C PHE A 421 9.53 -4.42 1.38
N LYS A 422 8.72 -4.30 0.32
CA LYS A 422 8.57 -5.24 -0.81
C LYS A 422 8.15 -4.47 -2.05
N ASN A 423 8.53 -4.94 -3.24
CA ASN A 423 8.28 -4.20 -4.49
C ASN A 423 6.78 -3.91 -4.71
N ASP A 424 5.93 -4.94 -4.59
CA ASP A 424 4.48 -4.82 -4.77
C ASP A 424 3.84 -3.91 -3.71
N LEU A 425 4.24 -4.04 -2.45
CA LEU A 425 3.71 -3.25 -1.34
C LEU A 425 4.14 -1.77 -1.41
N ALA A 426 5.39 -1.49 -1.78
CA ALA A 426 5.86 -0.11 -1.96
C ALA A 426 5.12 0.57 -3.12
N VAL A 427 4.95 -0.11 -4.26
CA VAL A 427 4.17 0.43 -5.39
C VAL A 427 2.70 0.60 -5.01
N GLN A 428 2.11 -0.35 -4.28
CA GLN A 428 0.75 -0.24 -3.74
C GLN A 428 0.61 0.99 -2.84
N PHE A 429 1.52 1.19 -1.88
CA PHE A 429 1.52 2.33 -0.96
C PHE A 429 1.52 3.67 -1.71
N TRP A 430 2.44 3.84 -2.67
CA TRP A 430 2.56 5.07 -3.43
C TRP A 430 1.42 5.29 -4.43
N LEU A 431 0.81 4.22 -4.96
CA LEU A 431 -0.43 4.32 -5.74
C LEU A 431 -1.60 4.84 -4.88
N LEU A 432 -1.75 4.35 -3.65
CA LEU A 432 -2.76 4.84 -2.71
C LEU A 432 -2.48 6.29 -2.30
N ALA A 433 -1.22 6.66 -2.10
CA ALA A 433 -0.81 8.04 -1.83
C ALA A 433 -1.14 8.96 -3.01
N ALA A 434 -0.96 8.51 -4.25
CA ALA A 434 -1.31 9.26 -5.45
C ALA A 434 -2.82 9.50 -5.56
N LEU A 435 -3.64 8.50 -5.19
CA LEU A 435 -5.09 8.67 -5.09
C LEU A 435 -5.46 9.76 -4.06
N CYS A 436 -4.77 9.80 -2.92
CA CYS A 436 -4.98 10.85 -1.90
C CYS A 436 -4.64 12.23 -2.45
N TYR A 437 -3.47 12.39 -3.06
CA TYR A 437 -3.02 13.68 -3.59
C TYR A 437 -4.00 14.27 -4.61
N ASN A 438 -4.45 13.43 -5.56
CA ASN A 438 -5.36 13.84 -6.62
C ASN A 438 -6.76 14.22 -6.10
N THR A 439 -7.14 13.78 -4.89
CA THR A 439 -8.44 14.14 -4.30
C THR A 439 -8.55 15.61 -3.86
N ARG A 440 -7.42 16.25 -3.53
CA ARG A 440 -7.38 17.59 -2.91
C ARG A 440 -7.10 18.74 -3.87
N THR A 441 -6.44 18.47 -4.99
CA THR A 441 -5.94 19.49 -5.94
C THR A 441 -7.02 20.22 -6.75
N TYR A 442 -8.30 19.88 -6.55
CA TYR A 442 -9.44 20.53 -7.22
C TYR A 442 -10.37 21.28 -6.25
N GLU A 443 -9.98 21.44 -4.98
CA GLU A 443 -10.72 22.22 -3.98
C GLU A 443 -10.22 23.68 -3.85
N ARG A 444 -9.23 24.09 -4.66
CA ARG A 444 -8.74 25.47 -4.73
C ARG A 444 -9.19 26.16 -6.00
#